data_AF-A0A2H0GCF6-F1
#
_entry.id   AF-A0A2H0GCF6-F1
#
_cell.length_a   1.000
_cell.length_b   1.000
_cell.length_c   1.000
_cell.angle_alpha   90.00
_cell.angle_beta   90.00
_cell.angle_gamma   90.00
#
_symmetry.space_group_name_H-M   'P 1'
#
loop_
_entity.id
_entity.type
_entity.pdbx_description
1 polymer ?
#
loop_
_entity_poly.entity_id
_entity_poly.type
_entity_poly.pdbx_seq_one_letter_code
_entity_poly.pdbx_strand_id
1 'polypeptide(L)'
;MKKLASDGKINEDGIISSNETITEKEGYEAMLYMLKAYWEATGSNDLTDILSGGGYWGEVDKPTDTAYWEYWLEAVEKVKKEDPPL
;
A
#
# COMPACT_ATOMS: atom_id res chain seq x y z
N MET A 1 2.11 21.28 -1.09
CA MET A 1 2.38 19.90 -0.64
C MET A 1 1.54 18.96 -1.49
N LYS A 2 2.10 17.83 -1.94
CA LYS A 2 1.32 16.78 -2.62
C LYS A 2 0.41 16.16 -1.56
N LYS A 3 -0.87 15.97 -1.89
CA LYS A 3 -1.84 15.26 -1.06
C LYS A 3 -1.42 13.78 -0.97
N LEU A 4 -1.40 13.20 0.23
CA LEU A 4 -1.10 11.76 0.38
C LEU A 4 -2.33 10.94 -0.01
N ALA A 5 -2.10 9.75 -0.55
CA ALA A 5 -3.18 8.81 -0.87
C ALA A 5 -3.90 8.32 0.41
N SER A 6 -3.18 8.26 1.53
CA SER A 6 -3.70 7.94 2.87
C SER A 6 -4.48 9.06 3.55
N ASP A 7 -4.57 10.25 2.98
CA ASP A 7 -5.28 11.38 3.60
C ASP A 7 -6.76 11.03 3.89
N GLY A 8 -7.12 10.99 5.18
CA GLY A 8 -8.45 10.62 5.65
C GLY A 8 -8.73 9.11 5.71
N LYS A 9 -7.72 8.27 5.43
CA LYS A 9 -7.78 6.80 5.53
C LYS A 9 -6.93 6.23 6.67
N ILE A 10 -5.92 6.98 7.14
CA ILE A 10 -5.17 6.71 8.37
C ILE A 10 -5.38 7.89 9.34
N ASN A 11 -5.61 7.62 10.62
CA ASN A 11 -5.67 8.66 11.66
C ASN A 11 -4.28 8.96 12.29
N GLU A 12 -4.20 9.92 13.20
CA GLU A 12 -2.94 10.31 13.85
C GLU A 12 -2.27 9.16 14.63
N ASP A 13 -3.03 8.13 15.02
CA ASP A 13 -2.55 6.96 15.76
C ASP A 13 -2.10 5.80 14.85
N GLY A 14 -2.18 5.97 13.52
CA GLY A 14 -1.83 4.96 12.53
C GLY A 14 -2.93 3.93 12.24
N ILE A 15 -4.16 4.16 12.70
CA ILE A 15 -5.29 3.25 12.51
C ILE A 15 -5.91 3.50 11.13
N ILE A 16 -6.08 2.42 10.37
CA ILE A 16 -6.71 2.40 9.05
C ILE A 16 -8.24 2.33 9.20
N SER A 17 -8.97 3.15 8.44
CA SER A 17 -10.45 3.16 8.46
C SER A 17 -11.08 3.14 7.06
N SER A 18 -10.42 2.53 6.07
CA SER A 18 -10.90 2.49 4.68
C SER A 18 -11.86 1.31 4.42
N ASN A 19 -13.04 1.61 3.88
CA ASN A 19 -14.05 0.60 3.49
C ASN A 19 -14.16 0.40 1.96
N GLU A 20 -13.25 0.98 1.18
CA GLU A 20 -13.25 0.80 -0.28
C GLU A 20 -12.92 -0.64 -0.66
N THR A 21 -13.68 -1.19 -1.61
CA THR A 21 -13.42 -2.48 -2.23
C THR A 21 -12.87 -2.30 -3.63
N ILE A 22 -12.03 -3.24 -4.06
CA ILE A 22 -11.48 -3.34 -5.42
C ILE A 22 -11.76 -4.74 -5.94
N THR A 23 -11.78 -4.90 -7.26
CA THR A 23 -11.87 -6.22 -7.89
C THR A 23 -10.60 -7.04 -7.67
N GLU A 24 -10.69 -8.35 -7.81
CA GLU A 24 -9.54 -9.26 -7.72
C GLU A 24 -8.41 -8.86 -8.69
N LYS A 25 -8.78 -8.44 -9.91
CA LYS A 25 -7.84 -7.97 -10.93
C LYS A 25 -7.14 -6.69 -10.49
N GLU A 26 -7.90 -5.70 -10.02
CA GLU A 26 -7.32 -4.43 -9.55
C GLU A 26 -6.39 -4.64 -8.35
N GLY A 27 -6.74 -5.57 -7.45
CA GLY A 27 -5.88 -5.95 -6.33
C GLY A 27 -4.56 -6.57 -6.77
N TYR A 28 -4.60 -7.47 -7.77
CA TYR A 28 -3.39 -8.06 -8.34
C TYR A 28 -2.50 -7.02 -9.02
N GLU A 29 -3.08 -6.13 -9.82
CA GLU A 29 -2.34 -5.05 -10.51
C GLU A 29 -1.76 -4.04 -9.51
N ALA A 30 -2.49 -3.72 -8.44
CA ALA A 30 -1.99 -2.83 -7.38
C ALA A 30 -0.81 -3.47 -6.64
N MET A 31 -0.86 -4.78 -6.36
CA MET A 31 0.26 -5.49 -5.76
C MET A 31 1.52 -5.40 -6.64
N LEU A 32 1.40 -5.56 -7.96
CA LEU A 32 2.55 -5.43 -8.87
C LEU A 32 3.16 -4.02 -8.85
N TYR A 33 2.32 -2.98 -8.86
CA TYR A 33 2.78 -1.60 -8.74
C TYR A 33 3.47 -1.33 -7.41
N MET A 34 2.94 -1.87 -6.31
CA MET A 34 3.52 -1.70 -4.96
C MET A 34 4.89 -2.38 -4.86
N LEU A 35 5.01 -3.63 -5.33
CA LEU A 35 6.29 -4.36 -5.33
C LEU A 35 7.35 -3.68 -6.18
N LYS A 36 6.98 -3.17 -7.36
CA LYS A 36 7.88 -2.41 -8.23
C LYS A 36 8.36 -1.12 -7.55
N ALA A 37 7.44 -0.35 -6.97
CA ALA A 37 7.78 0.88 -6.27
C ALA A 37 8.70 0.61 -5.07
N TYR A 38 8.45 -0.45 -4.31
CA TYR A 38 9.29 -0.85 -3.19
C TYR A 38 10.72 -1.20 -3.64
N TRP A 39 10.84 -2.03 -4.69
CA TRP A 39 12.14 -2.39 -5.26
C TRP A 39 12.89 -1.16 -5.79
N GLU A 40 12.20 -0.26 -6.50
CA GLU A 40 12.79 0.98 -7.01
C GLU A 40 13.26 1.92 -5.88
N ALA A 41 12.54 1.97 -4.76
CA ALA A 41 12.86 2.82 -3.61
C ALA A 41 13.98 2.27 -2.73
N THR A 42 14.07 0.94 -2.58
CA THR A 42 14.94 0.30 -1.58
C THR A 42 16.08 -0.52 -2.19
N GLY A 43 15.95 -0.95 -3.45
CA GLY A 43 16.80 -1.95 -4.08
C GLY A 43 16.62 -3.37 -3.53
N SER A 44 15.74 -3.56 -2.54
CA SER A 44 15.51 -4.86 -1.90
C SER A 44 14.60 -5.74 -2.77
N ASN A 45 14.98 -7.00 -2.89
CA ASN A 45 14.18 -8.08 -3.50
C ASN A 45 13.81 -9.15 -2.46
N ASP A 46 14.01 -8.87 -1.17
CA ASP A 46 13.64 -9.76 -0.09
C ASP A 46 12.14 -9.61 0.21
N LEU A 47 11.38 -10.64 -0.16
CA LEU A 47 9.95 -10.66 0.05
C LEU A 47 9.57 -10.69 1.54
N THR A 48 10.44 -11.18 2.42
CA THR A 48 10.16 -11.22 3.86
C THR A 48 10.26 -9.83 4.49
N ASP A 49 11.19 -8.99 4.02
CA ASP A 49 11.26 -7.58 4.41
C ASP A 49 9.98 -6.84 3.98
N ILE A 50 9.51 -7.08 2.75
CA ILE A 50 8.28 -6.49 2.21
C ILE A 50 7.05 -6.89 3.04
N LEU A 51 6.93 -8.18 3.37
CA LEU A 51 5.77 -8.67 4.12
C LEU A 51 5.79 -8.27 5.59
N SER A 52 6.96 -7.99 6.17
CA SER A 52 7.08 -7.57 7.56
C SER A 52 6.42 -6.19 7.84
N GLY A 53 6.50 -5.26 6.89
CA GLY A 53 5.92 -3.92 7.02
C GLY A 53 4.39 -3.88 6.83
N GLY A 54 3.85 -4.78 6.00
CA GLY A 54 2.41 -4.88 5.72
C GLY A 54 1.62 -5.71 6.74
N GLY A 55 2.29 -6.37 7.68
CA GLY A 55 1.64 -7.16 8.73
C GLY A 55 0.89 -6.29 9.75
N TYR A 56 -0.20 -6.82 10.30
CA TYR A 56 -0.86 -6.27 11.48
C TYR A 56 -0.32 -7.01 12.71
N TRP A 57 0.56 -6.37 13.48
CA TRP A 57 1.16 -6.98 14.67
C TRP A 57 0.67 -6.28 15.94
N GLY A 58 0.01 -7.03 16.82
CA GLY A 58 -0.41 -6.55 18.15
C GLY A 58 -1.75 -5.79 18.20
N GLU A 59 -2.13 -5.04 17.15
CA GLU A 59 -3.36 -4.24 17.10
C GLU A 59 -4.10 -4.43 15.76
N VAL A 60 -5.42 -4.60 15.82
CA VAL A 60 -6.28 -4.66 14.61
C VAL A 60 -6.28 -3.29 13.94
N ASP A 61 -6.29 -3.26 12.61
CA ASP A 61 -6.31 -2.05 11.78
C ASP A 61 -5.09 -1.13 11.88
N LYS A 62 -4.01 -1.58 12.52
CA LYS A 62 -2.73 -0.85 12.58
C LYS A 62 -1.59 -1.67 11.96
N PRO A 63 -1.04 -1.23 10.81
CA PRO A 63 0.10 -1.91 10.21
C PRO A 63 1.35 -1.70 11.07
N THR A 64 2.30 -2.64 10.97
CA THR A 64 3.62 -2.52 11.62
C THR A 64 4.35 -1.26 11.16
N ASP A 65 4.19 -0.88 9.89
CA ASP A 65 4.71 0.37 9.32
C ASP A 65 3.62 1.07 8.49
N THR A 66 3.18 2.26 8.94
CA THR A 66 2.15 3.03 8.24
C THR A 66 2.61 3.56 6.88
N ALA A 67 3.92 3.68 6.63
CA ALA A 67 4.43 4.06 5.31
C ALA A 67 4.13 2.99 4.24
N TYR A 68 4.06 1.71 4.63
CA TYR A 68 3.65 0.64 3.71
C TYR A 68 2.23 0.81 3.20
N TRP A 69 1.33 1.35 4.02
CA TRP A 69 -0.04 1.61 3.61
C TRP A 69 -0.12 2.73 2.55
N GLU A 70 0.75 3.73 2.61
CA GLU A 70 0.82 4.77 1.58
C GLU A 70 1.24 4.17 0.22
N TYR A 71 2.28 3.33 0.19
CA TYR A 71 2.70 2.65 -1.05
C TYR A 71 1.59 1.80 -1.65
N TRP A 72 0.82 1.11 -0.80
CA TRP A 72 -0.35 0.36 -1.23
C TRP A 72 -1.43 1.25 -1.85
N LEU A 73 -1.81 2.34 -1.18
CA LEU A 73 -2.85 3.25 -1.67
C LEU A 73 -2.43 3.96 -2.96
N GLU A 74 -1.17 4.38 -3.07
CA GLU A 74 -0.65 4.93 -4.33
C GLU A 74 -0.73 3.89 -5.46
N ALA A 75 -0.48 2.61 -5.18
CA ALA A 75 -0.60 1.56 -6.18
C ALA A 75 -2.05 1.30 -6.62
N VAL A 76 -3.01 1.32 -5.68
CA VAL A 76 -4.45 1.25 -6.00
C VAL A 76 -4.88 2.46 -6.84
N GLU A 77 -4.38 3.66 -6.53
CA GLU A 77 -4.65 4.84 -7.34
C GLU A 77 -4.10 4.73 -8.77
N LYS A 78 -2.91 4.14 -8.95
CA LYS A 78 -2.34 3.89 -10.28
C LYS A 78 -3.24 2.99 -11.10
N VAL A 79 -3.69 1.87 -10.54
CA VAL A 79 -4.62 0.96 -11.24
C VAL A 79 -5.91 1.66 -11.65
N LYS A 80 -6.45 2.55 -10.81
CA LYS A 80 -7.68 3.29 -11.12
C LYS A 80 -7.49 4.36 -12.21
N LYS A 81 -6.26 4.82 -12.46
CA LYS A 81 -5.94 5.99 -13.31
C LYS A 81 -5.14 5.66 -14.56
N GLU A 82 -4.40 4.56 -14.55
CA GLU A 82 -3.40 4.18 -15.54
C GLU A 82 -3.70 2.80 -16.14
N ASP A 83 -3.01 2.46 -17.24
CA ASP A 83 -3.07 1.13 -17.82
C ASP A 83 -2.43 0.07 -16.88
N PRO A 84 -2.71 -1.22 -17.07
CA PRO A 84 -2.13 -2.30 -16.27
C PRO A 84 -0.61 -2.21 -16.17
N PRO A 85 -0.02 -2.59 -15.02
CA PRO A 85 1.42 -2.60 -14.85
C PRO A 85 2.07 -3.53 -15.88
N LEU A 86 2.97 -2.97 -16.70
CA LEU A 86 3.82 -3.69 -17.66
C LEU A 86 5.05 -4.30 -16.99
#